data_AF-A0A925DGA9-F1
#
_entry.id   AF-A0A925DGA9-F1
#
_cell.length_a   1.000
_cell.length_b   1.000
_cell.length_c   1.000
_cell.angle_alpha   90.00
_cell.angle_beta   90.00
_cell.angle_gamma   90.00
#
_symmetry.space_group_name_H-M   'P 1'
#
loop_
_entity.id
_entity.type
_entity.pdbx_description
1 polymer ?
#
loop_
_entity_poly.entity_id
_entity_poly.type
_entity_poly.pdbx_seq_one_letter_code
_entity_poly.pdbx_strand_id
1 'polypeptide(L)' 'MSKHQKALQKLCATPTPSSLKWDELKAILLHFGYVLVKGSGSRRKFYHEGKDAMIICHE' A
#
# COMPACT_ATOMS: atom_id res chain seq x y z
N MET A 1 2.87 -14.68 -12.97
CA MET A 1 2.86 -13.75 -11.82
C MET A 1 1.65 -12.83 -11.91
N SER A 2 0.84 -12.79 -10.86
CA SER A 2 -0.30 -11.85 -10.78
C SER A 2 0.20 -10.40 -10.69
N LYS A 3 -0.67 -9.42 -11.02
CA LYS A 3 -0.33 -7.99 -10.91
C LYS A 3 0.11 -7.64 -9.47
N HIS A 4 -0.56 -8.21 -8.46
CA HIS A 4 -0.21 -8.02 -7.05
C HIS A 4 1.17 -8.58 -6.68
N GLN A 5 1.57 -9.74 -7.22
CA GLN A 5 2.91 -10.30 -6.96
C GLN A 5 4.03 -9.42 -7.52
N LYS A 6 3.87 -8.89 -8.74
CA LYS A 6 4.86 -7.97 -9.33
C LYS A 6 4.96 -6.66 -8.53
N ALA A 7 3.83 -6.12 -8.10
CA ALA A 7 3.80 -4.93 -7.28
C ALA A 7 4.48 -5.17 -5.91
N LEU A 8 4.22 -6.32 -5.28
CA LEU A 8 4.85 -6.70 -4.01
C LEU A 8 6.37 -6.85 -4.16
N GLN A 9 6.85 -7.47 -5.24
CA GLN A 9 8.28 -7.54 -5.53
C GLN A 9 8.94 -6.17 -5.67
N LYS A 10 8.27 -5.22 -6.33
CA LYS A 10 8.76 -3.83 -6.40
C LYS A 10 8.83 -3.20 -5.01
N LEU A 11 7.77 -3.35 -4.21
CA LEU A 11 7.70 -2.77 -2.86
C LEU A 11 8.84 -3.29 -1.96
N CYS A 12 9.15 -4.59 -2.04
CA CYS A 12 10.20 -5.22 -1.26
C CYS A 12 11.62 -5.11 -1.85
N ALA A 13 11.77 -4.56 -3.06
CA ALA A 13 13.09 -4.36 -3.66
C ALA A 13 13.85 -3.23 -2.93
N THR A 14 15.18 -3.35 -2.88
CA THR A 14 16.06 -2.37 -2.25
C THR A 14 17.07 -1.85 -3.30
N PRO A 15 17.01 -0.57 -3.71
CA PRO A 15 16.04 0.44 -3.28
C PRO A 15 14.63 0.19 -3.84
N THR A 16 13.60 0.70 -3.16
CA THR A 16 12.23 0.65 -3.69
C THR A 16 12.19 1.41 -5.03
N PRO A 17 11.75 0.80 -6.14
CA PRO A 17 11.75 1.44 -7.43
C PRO A 17 10.81 2.64 -7.45
N SER A 18 11.26 3.75 -8.04
CA SER A 18 10.42 4.93 -8.29
C SER A 18 9.26 4.65 -9.27
N SER A 19 9.31 3.51 -9.96
CA SER A 19 8.26 3.05 -10.88
C SER A 19 7.06 2.36 -10.18
N LEU A 20 7.10 2.19 -8.85
CA LEU A 20 5.95 1.72 -8.07
C LEU A 20 4.87 2.80 -8.05
N LYS A 21 3.74 2.53 -8.70
CA LYS A 21 2.62 3.48 -8.76
C LYS A 21 1.79 3.45 -7.48
N TRP A 22 1.16 4.58 -7.16
CA TRP A 22 0.24 4.68 -6.04
C TRP A 22 -0.88 3.62 -6.07
N ASP A 23 -1.51 3.42 -7.22
CA ASP A 23 -2.56 2.40 -7.39
C ASP A 23 -2.05 0.97 -7.15
N GLU A 24 -0.78 0.69 -7.47
CA GLU A 24 -0.16 -0.61 -7.19
C GLU A 24 -0.01 -0.82 -5.67
N LEU A 25 0.52 0.19 -4.95
CA LEU A 25 0.65 0.16 -3.49
C LEU A 25 -0.72 -0.01 -2.81
N LYS A 26 -1.70 0.81 -3.21
CA LYS A 26 -3.06 0.76 -2.68
C LYS A 26 -3.69 -0.62 -2.90
N ALA A 27 -3.54 -1.19 -4.10
CA ALA A 27 -4.07 -2.52 -4.41
C ALA A 27 -3.41 -3.63 -3.59
N ILE A 28 -2.11 -3.53 -3.29
CA ILE A 28 -1.42 -4.47 -2.39
C ILE A 28 -1.98 -4.38 -0.97
N LEU A 29 -2.09 -3.16 -0.42
CA LEU A 29 -2.56 -2.97 0.96
C LEU A 29 -3.99 -3.46 1.14
N LEU A 30 -4.89 -3.15 0.19
CA LEU A 30 -6.26 -3.66 0.20
C LEU A 30 -6.31 -5.19 0.09
N HIS A 31 -5.45 -5.79 -0.74
CA HIS A 31 -5.36 -7.25 -0.86
C HIS A 31 -4.90 -7.92 0.46
N PHE A 32 -4.06 -7.24 1.26
CA PHE A 32 -3.62 -7.72 2.57
C PHE A 32 -4.60 -7.43 3.71
N GLY A 33 -5.80 -6.91 3.44
CA GLY A 33 -6.82 -6.66 4.45
C GLY A 33 -6.72 -5.30 5.15
N TYR A 34 -5.88 -4.38 4.65
CA TYR A 34 -5.94 -2.99 5.11
C TYR A 34 -7.13 -2.27 4.50
N VAL A 35 -7.74 -1.37 5.27
CA VAL A 35 -8.82 -0.49 4.82
C VAL A 35 -8.30 0.94 4.75
N LEU A 36 -8.65 1.64 3.67
CA LEU A 36 -8.33 3.07 3.53
C LEU A 36 -9.23 3.89 4.45
N VAL A 37 -8.63 4.58 5.41
CA VAL A 37 -9.33 5.50 6.30
C VAL A 37 -9.47 6.84 5.58
N LYS A 38 -10.71 7.32 5.43
CA LYS A 38 -11.00 8.61 4.80
C LYS A 38 -10.33 9.74 5.59
N GLY A 39 -9.64 10.62 4.88
CA GLY A 39 -9.03 11.82 5.42
C GLY A 39 -8.98 12.92 4.35
N SER A 40 -8.68 14.14 4.77
CA SER A 40 -8.42 15.27 3.89
C SER A 40 -6.92 15.38 3.56
N GLY A 41 -6.60 15.77 2.31
CA GLY A 41 -5.22 15.97 1.84
C GLY A 41 -4.54 14.74 1.21
N SER A 42 -3.23 14.84 0.98
CA SER A 42 -2.39 13.80 0.34
C SER A 42 -1.99 12.66 1.28
N ARG A 43 -2.25 12.79 2.58
CA ARG A 43 -1.94 11.74 3.56
C ARG A 43 -3.02 10.69 3.56
N ARG A 44 -2.64 9.46 3.22
CA ARG A 44 -3.53 8.30 3.15
C ARG A 44 -3.19 7.35 4.27
N LYS A 45 -4.20 7.02 5.07
CA LYS A 45 -4.07 6.11 6.22
C LYS A 45 -4.69 4.77 5.86
N PHE A 46 -3.98 3.70 6.13
CA PHE A 46 -4.42 2.33 5.94
C PHE A 46 -4.42 1.65 7.30
N TYR A 47 -5.55 1.08 7.71
CA TYR A 47 -5.70 0.40 8.99
C TYR A 47 -6.05 -1.07 8.80
N HIS A 48 -5.40 -1.96 9.53
CA HIS A 48 -5.71 -3.39 9.54
C HIS A 48 -6.17 -3.80 10.93
N GLU A 49 -7.47 -4.05 11.08
CA GLU A 49 -8.11 -4.36 12.35
C GLU A 49 -7.52 -5.60 13.03
N GLY A 50 -7.37 -6.72 12.31
CA GLY A 50 -6.84 -7.96 12.89
C GLY A 50 -5.36 -7.92 13.30
N LYS A 51 -4.64 -6.84 13.03
CA LYS A 51 -3.22 -6.65 13.39
C LYS A 51 -3.00 -5.42 14.26
N ASP A 52 -4.07 -4.65 14.53
CA ASP A 52 -4.01 -3.32 15.14
C ASP A 52 -2.87 -2.46 14.56
N ALA A 53 -2.77 -2.44 13.22
CA ALA A 53 -1.66 -1.84 12.51
C ALA A 53 -2.13 -0.69 11.62
N MET A 54 -1.44 0.45 11.71
CA MET A 54 -1.68 1.63 10.87
C MET A 54 -0.46 1.95 10.01
N ILE A 55 -0.68 2.06 8.71
CA ILE A 55 0.29 2.52 7.72
C ILE A 55 -0.14 3.90 7.21
N ILE A 56 0.79 4.84 7.17
CA ILE A 56 0.55 6.20 6.66
C ILE A 56 1.46 6.43 5.47
N CYS A 57 0.87 6.75 4.32
CA CYS A 57 1.61 7.04 3.09
C CYS A 57 1.25 8.43 2.57
N HIS A 58 2.18 9.03 1.84
CA HIS A 58 1.95 10.25 1.06
C HIS A 58 1.64 9.84 -0.39
N GLU A 59 0.52 10.30 -0.92
CA GLU A 59 0.15 10.17 -2.34
C GLU A 59 0.87 11.21 -3.21
#